data_AF-A0A962TH77-F1
#
_entry.id   AF-A0A962TH77-F1
#
_cell.length_a   1.000
_cell.length_b   1.000
_cell.length_c   1.000
_cell.angle_alpha   90.00
_cell.angle_beta   90.00
_cell.angle_gamma   90.00
#
_symmetry.space_group_name_H-M   'P 1'
#
loop_
_entity.id
_entity.type
_entity.pdbx_description
1 polymer ?
#
loop_
_entity_poly.entity_id
_entity_poly.type
_entity_poly.pdbx_seq_one_letter_code
_entity_poly.pdbx_strand_id
1 'polypeptide(L)' 'VVAGPVSKLTPLYDKVQRTDDLPELLMKQTVDFFEHYKDLDEGKWVGVDGWYGLDEAKQEIMDSVKMYEDAPEKPAF' A
#
# COMPACT_ATOMS: atom_id res chain seq x y z
N VAL A 1 -0.88 -0.09 1.22
CA VAL A 1 0.15 -1.17 1.29
C VAL A 1 0.74 -1.38 -0.11
N VAL A 2 2.08 -1.48 -0.22
CA VAL A 2 2.78 -1.95 -1.42
C VAL A 2 3.32 -3.35 -1.14
N ALA A 3 3.22 -4.26 -2.09
CA ALA A 3 3.61 -5.66 -1.94
C ALA A 3 4.36 -6.18 -3.17
N GLY A 4 5.25 -7.14 -2.95
CA GLY A 4 5.95 -7.88 -3.99
C GLY A 4 5.55 -9.36 -4.01
N PRO A 5 5.89 -10.10 -5.07
CA PRO A 5 5.64 -11.53 -5.14
C PRO A 5 6.52 -12.29 -4.13
N VAL A 6 6.00 -13.39 -3.60
CA VAL A 6 6.80 -14.34 -2.82
C VAL A 6 7.84 -15.03 -3.71
N SER A 7 8.99 -15.43 -3.14
CA SER A 7 10.09 -16.07 -3.86
C SER A 7 9.69 -17.32 -4.65
N LYS A 8 8.64 -18.03 -4.20
CA LYS A 8 8.07 -19.19 -4.91
C LYS A 8 7.54 -18.83 -6.30
N LEU A 9 7.04 -17.60 -6.49
CA LEU A 9 6.56 -17.11 -7.78
C LEU A 9 7.71 -16.58 -8.64
N THR A 10 8.64 -15.83 -8.03
CA THR A 10 9.82 -15.33 -8.74
C THR A 10 10.91 -14.89 -7.76
N PRO A 11 12.19 -15.22 -8.01
CA PRO A 11 13.31 -14.76 -7.17
C PRO A 11 13.72 -13.30 -7.44
N LEU A 12 13.11 -12.63 -8.44
CA LEU A 12 13.47 -11.27 -8.84
C LEU A 12 13.38 -10.25 -7.69
N TYR A 13 12.51 -10.50 -6.71
CA TYR A 13 12.24 -9.60 -5.59
C TYR A 13 12.85 -10.08 -4.27
N ASP A 14 13.64 -11.14 -4.25
CA ASP A 14 14.22 -11.70 -3.01
C ASP A 14 15.08 -10.67 -2.24
N LYS A 15 15.65 -9.69 -2.94
CA LYS A 15 16.46 -8.62 -2.35
C LYS A 15 15.66 -7.38 -1.94
N VAL A 16 14.38 -7.32 -2.27
CA VAL A 16 13.49 -6.21 -1.92
C VAL A 16 12.80 -6.57 -0.60
N GLN A 17 13.27 -5.98 0.50
CA GLN A 17 12.78 -6.26 1.85
C GLN A 17 12.06 -5.05 2.45
N ARG A 18 12.31 -3.85 1.92
CA ARG A 18 11.71 -2.58 2.34
C ARG A 18 11.37 -1.75 1.10
N THR A 19 10.53 -0.73 1.27
CA THR A 19 10.20 0.23 0.20
C THR A 19 11.43 0.91 -0.37
N ASP A 20 12.44 1.14 0.46
CA ASP A 20 13.67 1.86 0.08
C ASP A 20 14.60 1.00 -0.80
N ASP A 21 14.35 -0.31 -0.90
CA ASP A 21 15.06 -1.20 -1.82
C ASP A 21 14.52 -1.08 -3.26
N LEU A 22 13.38 -0.39 -3.46
CA LEU A 22 12.82 -0.11 -4.77
C LEU A 22 13.47 1.14 -5.39
N PRO A 23 13.47 1.26 -6.73
CA PRO A 23 13.94 2.48 -7.38
C PRO A 23 13.20 3.72 -6.87
N GLU A 24 13.94 4.73 -6.40
CA GLU A 24 13.36 5.97 -5.85
C GLU A 24 12.37 6.64 -6.81
N LEU A 25 12.68 6.64 -8.11
CA LEU A 25 11.80 7.18 -9.14
C LEU A 25 10.44 6.47 -9.18
N LEU A 26 10.41 5.14 -9.00
CA LEU A 26 9.17 4.38 -8.97
C LEU A 26 8.31 4.78 -7.76
N MET A 27 8.95 4.97 -6.60
CA MET A 27 8.26 5.39 -5.38
C MET A 27 7.66 6.80 -5.54
N LYS A 28 8.41 7.73 -6.15
CA LYS A 28 7.93 9.09 -6.46
C LYS A 28 6.77 9.07 -7.46
N GLN A 29 6.91 8.35 -8.57
CA GLN A 29 5.84 8.20 -9.56
C GLN A 29 4.56 7.60 -8.97
N THR A 30 4.69 6.69 -7.99
CA THR A 30 3.54 6.13 -7.29
C THR A 30 2.82 7.18 -6.45
N VAL A 31 3.56 8.05 -5.75
CA VAL A 31 2.98 9.19 -5.00
C VAL A 31 2.29 10.15 -5.96
N ASP A 32 2.99 10.61 -7.00
CA ASP A 32 2.46 11.55 -7.99
C ASP A 32 1.15 11.03 -8.61
N PHE A 33 1.09 9.74 -8.92
CA PHE A 33 -0.13 9.12 -9.43
C PHE A 33 -1.32 9.28 -8.46
N PHE A 34 -1.13 8.98 -7.18
CA PHE A 34 -2.22 9.06 -6.19
C PHE A 34 -2.62 10.48 -5.83
N GLU A 35 -1.71 11.45 -5.92
CA GLU A 35 -2.04 12.86 -5.73
C GLU A 35 -2.88 13.40 -6.90
N HIS A 36 -2.61 12.95 -8.12
CA HIS A 36 -3.21 13.54 -9.34
C HIS A 36 -4.34 12.74 -10.01
N TYR A 37 -4.50 11.44 -9.73
CA TYR A 37 -5.47 10.62 -10.49
C TYR A 37 -6.94 11.05 -10.35
N LYS A 38 -7.24 11.91 -9.36
CA LYS A 38 -8.58 12.45 -9.07
C LYS A 38 -8.74 13.92 -9.41
N ASP A 39 -7.79 14.56 -10.08
CA ASP A 39 -7.84 16.01 -10.37
C ASP A 39 -9.09 16.45 -11.15
N LEU A 40 -9.71 15.53 -11.90
CA LEU A 40 -10.95 15.78 -12.67
C LEU A 40 -12.23 15.39 -11.93
N ASP A 41 -12.13 14.74 -10.77
CA ASP A 41 -13.28 14.38 -9.94
C ASP A 41 -13.65 15.58 -9.05
N GLU A 42 -14.64 16.37 -9.47
CA GLU A 42 -15.06 17.58 -8.77
C GLU A 42 -15.29 17.34 -7.27
N GLY A 43 -14.60 18.14 -6.44
CA GLY A 43 -14.68 18.06 -4.98
C GLY A 43 -13.87 16.93 -4.33
N LYS A 44 -13.15 16.10 -5.10
CA LYS A 44 -12.23 15.09 -4.56
C LYS A 44 -10.78 15.56 -4.64
N TRP A 45 -10.02 15.23 -3.61
CA TRP A 45 -8.58 15.42 -3.56
C TRP A 45 -7.97 14.30 -2.72
N VAL A 46 -6.67 14.08 -2.88
CA VAL A 46 -5.90 13.13 -2.07
C VAL A 46 -4.65 13.83 -1.60
N GLY A 47 -4.36 13.74 -0.30
CA GLY A 47 -3.07 14.10 0.27
C GLY A 47 -2.31 12.83 0.63
N VAL A 48 -1.05 12.75 0.22
CA VAL A 48 -0.17 11.63 0.59
C VAL A 48 0.74 12.09 1.73
N ASP A 49 0.61 11.42 2.88
CA ASP A 49 1.41 11.75 4.08
C ASP A 49 2.85 11.20 3.99
N GLY A 50 3.03 10.04 3.36
CA GLY A 50 4.34 9.45 3.10
C GLY A 50 4.35 7.93 3.06
N TRP A 51 5.56 7.37 3.03
CA TRP A 51 5.81 5.93 3.09
C TRP A 51 6.14 5.49 4.51
N TYR A 52 5.54 4.38 4.92
CA TYR A 52 5.77 3.74 6.21
C TYR A 52 6.48 2.39 6.03
N GLY A 53 7.06 1.89 7.12
CA GLY A 53 7.86 0.67 7.12
C GLY A 53 7.06 -0.62 7.08
N LEU A 54 7.80 -1.73 7.16
CA LEU A 54 7.27 -3.09 7.09
C LEU A 54 6.37 -3.43 8.29
N ASP A 55 6.72 -2.93 9.48
CA ASP A 55 6.00 -3.26 10.70
C ASP A 55 4.66 -2.54 10.76
N GLU A 56 4.63 -1.27 10.35
CA GLU A 56 3.41 -0.48 10.18
C GLU A 56 2.49 -1.11 9.14
N ALA A 57 3.05 -1.55 8.00
CA ALA A 57 2.27 -2.24 6.98
C ALA A 57 1.67 -3.56 7.47
N LYS A 58 2.43 -4.35 8.24
CA LYS A 58 1.92 -5.59 8.86
C LYS A 58 0.83 -5.28 9.88
N GLN A 59 1.05 -4.27 10.72
CA GLN A 59 0.08 -3.87 11.73
C GLN A 59 -1.24 -3.45 11.08
N GLU A 60 -1.21 -2.59 10.05
CA GLU A 60 -2.41 -2.15 9.33
C GLU A 60 -3.21 -3.33 8.74
N ILE A 61 -2.52 -4.34 8.19
CA ILE A 61 -3.17 -5.56 7.68
C ILE A 61 -3.83 -6.33 8.81
N MET A 62 -3.12 -6.56 9.93
CA MET A 62 -3.66 -7.32 11.05
C MET A 62 -4.83 -6.60 11.73
N ASP A 63 -4.74 -5.28 11.86
CA ASP A 63 -5.81 -4.43 12.39
C ASP A 63 -7.04 -4.49 11.47
N SER A 64 -6.84 -4.43 10.15
CA SER A 64 -7.92 -4.59 9.17
C SER A 64 -8.59 -5.97 9.23
N VAL A 65 -7.81 -7.05 9.39
CA VAL A 65 -8.34 -8.41 9.57
C VAL A 65 -9.17 -8.49 10.84
N LYS A 66 -8.65 -7.98 11.95
CA LYS A 66 -9.37 -7.96 13.23
C LYS A 66 -10.67 -7.15 13.12
N MET A 67 -10.63 -5.97 12.51
CA MET A 67 -11.82 -5.14 12.29
C MET A 67 -12.89 -5.89 11.49
N TYR A 68 -12.49 -6.66 10.47
CA TYR A 68 -13.42 -7.50 9.71
C TYR A 68 -14.01 -8.64 10.53
N GLU A 69 -13.21 -9.30 11.38
CA GLU A 69 -13.67 -10.38 12.26
C GLU A 69 -14.63 -9.88 13.34
N ASP A 70 -14.34 -8.72 13.92
CA ASP A 70 -15.14 -8.06 14.96
C ASP A 70 -16.37 -7.33 14.38
N ALA A 71 -16.48 -7.19 13.05
CA ALA A 71 -17.57 -6.49 12.42
C ALA A 71 -18.92 -7.18 12.70
N PRO A 72 -19.91 -6.48 13.30
CA PRO A 72 -21.22 -7.06 13.63
C PRO A 72 -21.99 -7.50 12.38
N GLU A 73 -21.74 -6.82 11.26
CA GLU A 73 -22.16 -7.22 9.93
C GLU A 73 -20.91 -7.24 9.05
N LYS A 74 -20.62 -8.40 8.45
CA LYS A 74 -19.43 -8.52 7.60
C LYS A 74 -19.67 -7.76 6.30
N PRO A 75 -18.78 -6.82 5.92
CA PRO A 75 -18.94 -6.08 4.69
C PRO A 75 -18.93 -7.04 3.49
N ALA A 76 -19.88 -6.82 2.57
CA ALA A 76 -19.99 -7.54 1.31
C ALA A 76 -19.13 -6.82 0.25
N PHE A 77 -17.82 -6.99 0.33
CA PHE A 77 -16.89 -6.57 -0.71
C PHE A 77 -16.80 -7.62 -1.83
#